data_AF-A0A817BLD5-F1
#
_entry.id   AF-A0A817BLD5-F1
#
_cell.length_a   1.000
_cell.length_b   1.000
_cell.length_c   1.000
_cell.angle_alpha   90.00
_cell.angle_beta   90.00
_cell.angle_gamma   90.00
#
_symmetry.space_group_name_H-M   'P 1'
#
loop_
_entity.id
_entity.type
_entity.pdbx_description
1 polymer ?
#
loop_
_entity_poly.entity_id
_entity_poly.type
_entity_poly.pdbx_seq_one_letter_code
_entity_poly.pdbx_strand_id
1 'polypeptide(L)'
;MKQIIELNRLQDQVNQLIREQNMTLEQINTIDANIRFTKQQTNELCLNEFTLPPLTIDGYCITIKKRTSRVNIMLPLPASHRLFQGENTYYSIAANDNYILVGEQSKLRLFDQQLNIQNDIIWNHGRLNDICWSSTLARFFLITPEEIFTFDDKTLVIQQCQITRSSTNTDFWYCGTCFEDTLFLSTWNFASSVFKYSLKPSIQCINQYQPPVSCKENESIKSLASNHQALALMIVNTQSQIHFDLCSFTTLERFRIIQLGSISNCLRIRCCSLNSNQWVVINPNNSAILQISENEIRIAEEIRSSKPWDAILLNNDALVILLEKDIHLHSLL
;
A
#
# COMPACT_ATOMS: atom_id res chain seq x y z
N MET A 1 -62.26 45.59 3.09
CA MET A 1 -62.34 44.46 2.12
C MET A 1 -60.96 44.03 1.62
N LYS A 2 -60.12 44.92 1.05
CA LYS A 2 -58.73 44.59 0.63
C LYS A 2 -57.85 44.00 1.75
N GLN A 3 -57.88 44.60 2.95
CA GLN A 3 -57.09 44.12 4.10
C GLN A 3 -57.45 42.72 4.58
N ILE A 4 -58.72 42.31 4.45
CA ILE A 4 -59.17 40.95 4.85
C ILE A 4 -58.68 39.90 3.85
N ILE A 5 -58.69 40.24 2.56
CA ILE A 5 -58.16 39.37 1.49
C ILE A 5 -56.66 39.15 1.68
N GLU A 6 -55.93 40.21 2.04
CA GLU A 6 -54.48 40.17 2.25
C GLU A 6 -54.11 39.39 3.52
N LEU A 7 -54.91 39.51 4.59
CA LEU A 7 -54.73 38.75 5.82
C LEU A 7 -54.99 37.26 5.63
N ASN A 8 -56.04 36.90 4.88
CA ASN A 8 -56.30 35.50 4.51
C ASN A 8 -55.17 34.92 3.66
N ARG A 9 -54.65 35.67 2.69
CA ARG A 9 -53.53 35.24 1.84
C ARG A 9 -52.26 34.99 2.67
N LEU A 10 -51.93 35.86 3.62
CA LEU A 10 -50.78 35.65 4.50
C LEU A 10 -50.98 34.42 5.40
N GLN A 11 -52.19 34.20 5.88
CA GLN A 11 -52.52 33.04 6.71
C GLN A 11 -52.38 31.72 5.93
N ASP A 12 -52.78 31.70 4.65
CA ASP A 12 -52.58 30.55 3.77
C ASP A 12 -51.09 30.30 3.49
N GLN A 13 -50.29 31.35 3.27
CA GLN A 13 -48.84 31.23 3.08
C GLN A 13 -48.14 30.67 4.33
N VAL A 14 -48.51 31.15 5.52
CA VAL A 14 -47.96 30.62 6.79
C VAL A 14 -48.33 29.16 6.97
N ASN A 15 -49.59 28.79 6.70
CA ASN A 15 -50.03 27.40 6.79
C ASN A 15 -49.30 26.49 5.79
N GLN A 16 -48.99 27.00 4.59
CA GLN A 16 -48.20 26.27 3.60
C GLN A 16 -46.76 26.04 4.08
N LEU A 17 -46.09 27.09 4.59
CA LEU A 17 -44.73 26.98 5.12
C LEU A 17 -44.63 26.01 6.30
N ILE A 18 -45.63 25.99 7.19
CA ILE A 18 -45.69 25.02 8.30
C ILE A 18 -45.78 23.58 7.77
N ARG A 19 -46.57 23.34 6.71
CA ARG A 19 -46.67 22.01 6.09
C ARG A 19 -45.35 21.58 5.45
N GLU A 20 -44.69 22.48 4.73
CA GLU A 20 -43.38 22.22 4.10
C GLU A 20 -42.29 21.92 5.13
N GLN A 21 -42.28 22.65 6.25
CA GLN A 21 -41.36 22.41 7.36
C GLN A 21 -41.60 21.03 8.00
N ASN A 22 -42.86 20.65 8.22
CA ASN A 22 -43.20 19.34 8.78
C ASN A 22 -42.79 18.19 7.85
N MET A 23 -43.02 18.31 6.54
CA MET A 23 -42.57 17.31 5.57
C MET A 23 -41.04 17.19 5.53
N THR A 24 -40.33 18.31 5.62
CA THR A 24 -38.86 18.32 5.65
C THR A 24 -38.33 17.60 6.90
N LEU A 25 -38.97 17.82 8.06
CA LEU A 25 -38.60 17.16 9.31
C LEU A 25 -38.83 15.64 9.24
N GLU A 26 -39.93 15.19 8.65
CA GLU A 26 -40.19 13.76 8.42
C GLU A 26 -39.17 13.12 7.48
N GLN A 27 -38.76 13.83 6.43
CA GLN A 27 -37.70 13.37 5.52
C GLN A 27 -36.35 13.24 6.24
N ILE A 28 -35.98 14.24 7.06
CA ILE A 28 -34.75 14.19 7.87
C ILE A 28 -34.78 12.98 8.81
N ASN A 29 -35.90 12.76 9.52
CA ASN A 29 -36.04 11.62 10.42
C ASN A 29 -35.93 10.28 9.69
N THR A 30 -36.47 10.20 8.47
CA THR A 30 -36.37 9.00 7.62
C THR A 30 -34.93 8.74 7.17
N ILE A 31 -34.21 9.79 6.76
CA ILE A 31 -32.79 9.70 6.38
C ILE A 31 -31.95 9.25 7.58
N ASP A 32 -32.18 9.82 8.76
CA ASP A 32 -31.47 9.46 9.98
C ASP A 32 -31.68 8.00 10.38
N ALA A 33 -32.92 7.50 10.25
CA ALA A 33 -33.24 6.10 10.48
C ALA A 33 -32.50 5.18 9.49
N ASN A 34 -32.48 5.55 8.19
CA ASN A 34 -31.76 4.81 7.17
C ASN A 34 -30.24 4.81 7.40
N ILE A 35 -29.65 5.94 7.82
CA ILE A 35 -28.22 6.01 8.17
C ILE A 35 -27.89 5.08 9.33
N ARG A 36 -28.73 5.06 10.39
CA ARG A 36 -28.52 4.15 11.53
C ARG A 36 -28.64 2.69 11.12
N PHE A 37 -29.65 2.36 10.31
CA PHE A 37 -29.85 1.01 9.80
C PHE A 37 -28.68 0.55 8.93
N THR A 38 -28.22 1.38 7.99
CA THR A 38 -27.06 1.06 7.14
C THR A 38 -25.80 0.89 7.99
N LYS A 39 -25.54 1.77 8.97
CA LYS A 39 -24.40 1.60 9.90
C LYS A 39 -24.49 0.28 10.67
N GLN A 40 -25.68 -0.12 11.09
CA GLN A 40 -25.88 -1.39 11.76
C GLN A 40 -25.60 -2.58 10.82
N GLN A 41 -26.12 -2.56 9.60
CA GLN A 41 -25.82 -3.59 8.61
C GLN A 41 -24.33 -3.65 8.23
N THR A 42 -23.64 -2.51 8.14
CA THR A 42 -22.19 -2.49 7.90
C THR A 42 -21.42 -3.10 9.07
N ASN A 43 -21.82 -2.84 10.31
CA ASN A 43 -21.24 -3.46 11.49
C ASN A 43 -21.52 -4.98 11.55
N GLU A 44 -22.71 -5.42 11.14
CA GLU A 44 -23.06 -6.84 11.05
C GLU A 44 -22.28 -7.56 9.92
N LEU A 45 -21.98 -6.87 8.81
CA LEU A 45 -21.14 -7.41 7.73
C LEU A 45 -19.65 -7.47 8.13
N CYS A 46 -19.16 -6.54 8.96
CA CYS A 46 -17.82 -6.62 9.53
C CYS A 46 -17.66 -7.76 10.55
N LEU A 47 -18.75 -8.29 11.12
CA LEU A 47 -18.73 -9.44 12.03
C LEU A 47 -18.71 -10.80 11.31
N ASN A 48 -18.97 -10.82 10.00
CA ASN A 48 -18.75 -12.00 9.15
C ASN A 48 -17.33 -11.97 8.59
N GLU A 49 -16.34 -11.97 9.47
CA GLU A 49 -14.97 -12.24 9.08
C GLU A 49 -14.89 -13.65 8.47
N PHE A 50 -14.42 -13.73 7.23
CA PHE A 50 -13.79 -14.96 6.76
C PHE A 50 -12.63 -15.25 7.71
N THR A 51 -12.87 -16.14 8.67
CA THR A 51 -11.84 -16.68 9.54
C THR A 51 -11.01 -17.63 8.68
N LEU A 52 -10.03 -17.07 7.96
CA LEU A 52 -8.92 -17.88 7.51
C LEU A 52 -8.29 -18.49 8.76
N PRO A 53 -8.21 -19.83 8.87
CA PRO A 53 -7.54 -20.43 10.01
C PRO A 53 -6.11 -19.90 10.07
N PRO A 54 -5.59 -19.59 11.26
CA PRO A 54 -4.20 -19.21 11.41
C PRO A 54 -3.32 -20.31 10.81
N LEU A 55 -2.32 -19.87 10.03
CA LEU A 55 -1.32 -20.69 9.38
C LEU A 55 -0.88 -21.85 10.31
N THR A 56 -1.31 -23.08 10.00
CA THR A 56 -1.06 -24.24 10.87
C THR A 56 0.20 -24.94 10.36
N ILE A 57 1.34 -24.76 11.05
CA ILE A 57 2.63 -25.33 10.65
C ILE A 57 3.06 -26.41 11.66
N ASP A 58 3.52 -27.54 11.12
CA ASP A 58 3.82 -28.76 11.86
C ASP A 58 5.03 -28.62 12.81
N GLY A 59 4.89 -29.15 14.02
CA GLY A 59 5.68 -28.79 15.22
C GLY A 59 7.07 -29.43 15.36
N TYR A 60 7.61 -30.05 14.31
CA TYR A 60 8.75 -30.97 14.45
C TYR A 60 10.15 -30.38 14.20
N CYS A 61 10.29 -29.08 13.96
CA CYS A 61 11.59 -28.45 13.81
C CYS A 61 11.59 -27.06 14.44
N ILE A 62 12.24 -26.88 15.61
CA ILE A 62 13.11 -25.73 15.99
C ILE A 62 13.24 -25.59 17.52
N THR A 63 14.48 -25.32 17.97
CA THR A 63 14.85 -24.99 19.36
C THR A 63 14.79 -23.48 19.60
N ILE A 64 14.03 -23.06 20.61
CA ILE A 64 13.78 -21.65 20.97
C ILE A 64 14.77 -21.18 22.06
N LYS A 65 15.40 -20.01 21.88
CA LYS A 65 16.00 -19.25 22.99
C LYS A 65 15.29 -17.91 23.14
N LYS A 66 14.67 -17.72 24.31
CA LYS A 66 13.94 -16.50 24.73
C LYS A 66 14.85 -15.26 24.75
N ARG A 67 14.39 -14.18 24.12
CA ARG A 67 14.57 -12.81 24.60
C ARG A 67 13.25 -12.03 24.48
N THR A 68 12.85 -11.42 25.60
CA THR A 68 11.74 -10.48 25.82
C THR A 68 11.83 -9.26 24.88
N SER A 69 10.78 -8.55 24.44
CA SER A 69 9.46 -8.26 25.01
C SER A 69 8.44 -7.86 23.91
N ARG A 70 7.16 -8.22 24.10
CA ARG A 70 5.94 -7.73 23.40
C ARG A 70 5.74 -8.04 21.90
N VAL A 71 6.39 -9.06 21.36
CA VAL A 71 6.05 -9.57 20.04
C VAL A 71 5.68 -11.04 20.19
N ASN A 72 4.43 -11.40 19.90
CA ASN A 72 4.02 -12.79 19.79
C ASN A 72 4.71 -13.37 18.55
N ILE A 73 5.59 -14.34 18.76
CA ILE A 73 6.30 -15.03 17.69
C ILE A 73 5.32 -16.06 17.11
N MET A 74 4.92 -15.91 15.84
CA MET A 74 4.30 -17.01 15.12
C MET A 74 5.41 -17.95 14.62
N LEU A 75 5.05 -19.19 14.33
CA LEU A 75 5.92 -20.16 13.66
C LEU A 75 6.55 -19.49 12.41
N PRO A 76 7.84 -19.73 12.14
CA PRO A 76 8.56 -19.12 11.03
C PRO A 76 7.79 -19.35 9.72
N LEU A 77 7.91 -18.42 8.77
CA LEU A 77 7.41 -18.61 7.41
C LEU A 77 7.73 -20.05 6.94
N PRO A 78 6.79 -20.74 6.27
CA PRO A 78 7.06 -22.06 5.71
C PRO A 78 8.35 -22.00 4.91
N ALA A 79 9.15 -23.07 4.97
CA ALA A 79 10.39 -23.11 4.21
C ALA A 79 10.13 -22.71 2.76
N SER A 80 11.01 -21.89 2.20
CA SER A 80 10.92 -21.49 0.80
C SER A 80 10.83 -22.76 -0.05
N HIS A 81 9.72 -22.96 -0.74
CA HIS A 81 9.54 -24.16 -1.53
C HIS A 81 10.25 -24.06 -2.88
N ARG A 82 10.63 -22.84 -3.29
CA ARG A 82 11.51 -22.56 -4.42
C ARG A 82 12.45 -21.41 -4.11
N LEU A 83 13.67 -21.53 -4.64
CA LEU A 83 14.75 -20.57 -4.51
C LEU A 83 15.31 -20.28 -5.90
N PHE A 84 15.44 -19.01 -6.25
CA PHE A 84 16.26 -18.58 -7.36
C PHE A 84 17.51 -17.87 -6.83
N GLN A 85 18.69 -18.33 -7.23
CA GLN A 85 19.97 -17.71 -6.88
C GLN A 85 20.43 -16.83 -8.05
N GLY A 86 20.51 -15.52 -7.80
CA GLY A 86 21.01 -14.54 -8.74
C GLY A 86 22.51 -14.26 -8.58
N GLU A 87 23.10 -13.72 -9.64
CA GLU A 87 24.50 -13.26 -9.61
C GLU A 87 24.63 -11.80 -9.17
N ASN A 88 23.55 -11.02 -9.33
CA ASN A 88 23.53 -9.57 -9.09
C ASN A 88 22.69 -9.18 -7.89
N THR A 89 22.91 -7.96 -7.40
CA THR A 89 22.07 -7.36 -6.37
C THR A 89 20.71 -6.96 -6.93
N TYR A 90 19.65 -7.47 -6.32
CA TYR A 90 18.30 -7.06 -6.65
C TYR A 90 17.89 -5.79 -5.91
N TYR A 91 17.07 -4.96 -6.56
CA TYR A 91 16.60 -3.70 -5.97
C TYR A 91 15.14 -3.71 -5.61
N SER A 92 14.26 -4.12 -6.53
CA SER A 92 12.81 -4.00 -6.36
C SER A 92 12.09 -5.12 -7.07
N ILE A 93 10.86 -5.40 -6.62
CA ILE A 93 10.03 -6.46 -7.12
C ILE A 93 8.58 -5.98 -7.21
N ALA A 94 7.88 -6.42 -8.25
CA ALA A 94 6.43 -6.35 -8.32
C ALA A 94 5.89 -7.62 -8.99
N ALA A 95 4.62 -7.88 -8.81
CA ALA A 95 3.95 -9.02 -9.43
C ALA A 95 2.63 -8.59 -10.05
N ASN A 96 2.24 -9.32 -11.09
CA ASN A 96 0.88 -9.37 -11.59
C ASN A 96 0.36 -10.81 -11.49
N ASP A 97 -0.81 -11.08 -12.05
CA ASP A 97 -1.43 -12.41 -11.98
C ASP A 97 -0.63 -13.51 -12.68
N ASN A 98 0.33 -13.19 -13.55
CA ASN A 98 1.06 -14.16 -14.38
C ASN A 98 2.56 -14.18 -14.12
N TYR A 99 3.13 -13.03 -13.75
CA TYR A 99 4.56 -12.81 -13.73
C TYR A 99 5.02 -12.01 -12.52
N ILE A 100 6.27 -12.26 -12.16
CA ILE A 100 7.02 -11.49 -11.19
C ILE A 100 8.09 -10.71 -11.97
N LEU A 101 8.10 -9.40 -11.83
CA LEU A 101 9.14 -8.53 -12.40
C LEU A 101 10.13 -8.13 -11.31
N VAL A 102 11.40 -8.43 -11.54
CA VAL A 102 12.48 -8.08 -10.63
C VAL A 102 13.44 -7.12 -11.32
N GLY A 103 13.76 -6.02 -10.63
CA GLY A 103 14.75 -5.05 -11.08
C GLY A 103 16.15 -5.33 -10.53
N GLU A 104 17.12 -5.48 -11.42
CA GLU A 104 18.55 -5.52 -11.13
C GLU A 104 19.23 -4.23 -11.62
N GLN A 105 20.55 -4.10 -11.42
CA GLN A 105 21.27 -2.85 -11.71
C GLN A 105 21.21 -2.43 -13.19
N SER A 106 21.25 -3.41 -14.09
CA SER A 106 21.36 -3.19 -15.54
C SER A 106 20.35 -4.00 -16.35
N LYS A 107 19.42 -4.68 -15.68
CA LYS A 107 18.36 -5.44 -16.34
C LYS A 107 17.10 -5.56 -15.50
N LEU A 108 15.99 -5.81 -16.19
CA LEU A 108 14.76 -6.30 -15.61
C LEU A 108 14.64 -7.78 -15.95
N ARG A 109 14.22 -8.58 -14.99
CA ARG A 109 14.03 -10.01 -15.17
C ARG A 109 12.57 -10.36 -14.90
N LEU A 110 11.95 -11.00 -15.89
CA LEU A 110 10.58 -11.46 -15.81
C LEU A 110 10.59 -12.95 -15.49
N PHE A 111 9.95 -13.33 -14.39
CA PHE A 111 9.74 -14.70 -13.98
C PHE A 111 8.28 -15.08 -14.11
N ASP A 112 8.00 -16.36 -14.35
CA ASP A 112 6.66 -16.90 -14.11
C ASP A 112 6.41 -17.07 -12.60
N GLN A 113 5.19 -17.50 -12.25
CA GLN A 113 4.78 -17.78 -10.87
C GLN A 113 5.61 -18.88 -10.18
N GLN A 114 6.34 -19.67 -10.95
CA GLN A 114 7.16 -20.80 -10.50
C GLN A 114 8.64 -20.43 -10.37
N LEU A 115 8.98 -19.14 -10.48
CA LEU A 115 10.33 -18.58 -10.51
C LEU A 115 11.20 -19.08 -11.68
N ASN A 116 10.61 -19.53 -12.79
CA ASN A 116 11.38 -19.77 -14.01
C ASN A 116 11.55 -18.45 -14.78
N ILE A 117 12.76 -18.20 -15.27
CA ILE A 117 13.05 -17.01 -16.08
C ILE A 117 12.32 -17.12 -17.41
N GLN A 118 11.49 -16.14 -17.72
CA GLN A 118 10.81 -16.01 -19.02
C GLN A 118 11.62 -15.09 -19.94
N ASN A 119 12.05 -13.94 -19.43
CA ASN A 119 12.82 -12.96 -20.20
C ASN A 119 13.80 -12.16 -19.33
N ASP A 120 14.95 -11.81 -19.92
CA ASP A 120 15.86 -10.78 -19.42
C ASP A 120 15.77 -9.57 -20.37
N ILE A 121 15.50 -8.38 -19.83
CA ILE A 121 15.34 -7.13 -20.56
C ILE A 121 16.45 -6.17 -20.12
N ILE A 122 17.16 -5.57 -21.06
CA ILE A 122 18.21 -4.59 -20.75
C ILE A 122 17.57 -3.34 -20.12
N TRP A 123 18.15 -2.89 -19.00
CA TRP A 123 17.74 -1.67 -18.31
C TRP A 123 18.88 -0.66 -18.33
N ASN A 124 18.70 0.42 -19.09
CA ASN A 124 19.70 1.48 -19.30
C ASN A 124 19.21 2.87 -18.86
N HIS A 125 18.14 2.94 -18.06
CA HIS A 125 17.50 4.19 -17.61
C HIS A 125 17.88 4.55 -16.17
N GLY A 126 19.09 4.18 -15.73
CA GLY A 126 19.63 4.57 -14.42
C GLY A 126 19.19 3.68 -13.27
N ARG A 127 19.23 4.20 -12.03
CA ARG A 127 18.90 3.42 -10.83
C ARG A 127 17.40 3.25 -10.70
N LEU A 128 16.96 2.00 -10.57
CA LEU A 128 15.57 1.68 -10.22
C LEU A 128 15.38 1.84 -8.70
N ASN A 129 14.47 2.73 -8.32
CA ASN A 129 14.09 2.90 -6.93
C ASN A 129 12.98 1.93 -6.55
N ASP A 130 11.97 1.77 -7.40
CA ASP A 130 10.80 0.93 -7.10
C ASP A 130 10.08 0.42 -8.35
N ILE A 131 9.23 -0.60 -8.18
CA ILE A 131 8.35 -1.14 -9.19
C ILE A 131 6.95 -1.32 -8.57
N CYS A 132 5.90 -0.99 -9.30
CA CYS A 132 4.54 -1.39 -8.92
C CYS A 132 3.73 -1.83 -10.14
N TRP A 133 2.65 -2.59 -9.93
CA TRP A 133 1.78 -3.09 -10.99
C TRP A 133 0.48 -2.32 -11.05
N SER A 134 0.05 -1.93 -12.26
CA SER A 134 -1.29 -1.39 -12.51
C SER A 134 -2.14 -2.41 -13.26
N SER A 135 -3.17 -2.94 -12.61
CA SER A 135 -4.20 -3.75 -13.26
C SER A 135 -5.01 -2.93 -14.27
N THR A 136 -5.25 -1.64 -14.00
CA THR A 136 -6.02 -0.74 -14.87
C THR A 136 -5.39 -0.54 -16.24
N LEU A 137 -4.06 -0.43 -16.30
CA LEU A 137 -3.31 -0.29 -17.56
C LEU A 137 -2.73 -1.62 -18.05
N ALA A 138 -2.80 -2.67 -17.23
CA ALA A 138 -2.08 -3.94 -17.43
C ALA A 138 -0.59 -3.72 -17.71
N ARG A 139 0.06 -2.89 -16.89
CA ARG A 139 1.48 -2.51 -17.03
C ARG A 139 2.16 -2.36 -15.69
N PHE A 140 3.45 -2.66 -15.66
CA PHE A 140 4.33 -2.31 -14.56
C PHE A 140 4.75 -0.86 -14.68
N PHE A 141 4.78 -0.13 -13.57
CA PHE A 141 5.46 1.15 -13.44
C PHE A 141 6.87 0.93 -12.88
N LEU A 142 7.86 1.52 -13.55
CA LEU A 142 9.27 1.48 -13.16
C LEU A 142 9.67 2.87 -12.69
N ILE A 143 10.00 3.00 -11.41
CA ILE A 143 10.23 4.29 -10.75
C ILE A 143 11.72 4.51 -10.60
N THR A 144 12.23 5.55 -11.24
CA THR A 144 13.62 6.03 -11.09
C THR A 144 13.61 7.38 -10.36
N PRO A 145 14.75 7.90 -9.87
CA PRO A 145 14.79 9.21 -9.23
C PRO A 145 14.17 10.34 -10.07
N GLU A 146 14.37 10.32 -11.39
CA GLU A 146 14.03 11.46 -12.26
C GLU A 146 12.81 11.21 -13.14
N GLU A 147 12.64 9.97 -13.58
CA GLU A 147 11.67 9.57 -14.59
C GLU A 147 10.88 8.35 -14.14
N ILE A 148 9.70 8.18 -14.72
CA ILE A 148 8.86 7.00 -14.53
C ILE A 148 8.64 6.37 -15.88
N PHE A 149 8.77 5.05 -15.95
CA PHE A 149 8.51 4.28 -17.16
C PHE A 149 7.36 3.31 -16.93
N THR A 150 6.76 2.86 -18.01
CA THR A 150 5.86 1.71 -18.02
C THR A 150 6.50 0.56 -18.77
N PHE A 151 6.26 -0.65 -18.30
CA PHE A 151 6.70 -1.89 -18.94
C PHE A 151 5.49 -2.79 -19.18
N ASP A 152 5.35 -3.20 -20.43
CA ASP A 152 4.30 -4.10 -20.91
C ASP A 152 4.90 -5.51 -21.03
N ASP A 153 4.40 -6.44 -20.21
CA ASP A 153 4.92 -7.80 -20.09
C ASP A 153 4.66 -8.68 -21.33
N LYS A 154 3.71 -8.28 -22.18
CA LYS A 154 3.38 -9.02 -23.41
C LYS A 154 4.22 -8.59 -24.59
N THR A 155 4.45 -7.28 -24.71
CA THR A 155 5.22 -6.71 -25.82
C THR A 155 6.70 -6.52 -25.47
N LEU A 156 7.04 -6.62 -24.17
CA LEU A 156 8.36 -6.35 -23.60
C LEU A 156 8.85 -4.91 -23.86
N VAL A 157 7.93 -4.00 -24.13
CA VAL A 157 8.25 -2.60 -24.45
C VAL A 157 8.31 -1.77 -23.17
N ILE A 158 9.41 -1.03 -23.02
CA ILE A 158 9.57 0.01 -22.01
C ILE A 158 9.22 1.36 -22.66
N GLN A 159 8.32 2.13 -22.04
CA GLN A 159 7.93 3.45 -22.51
C GLN A 159 8.01 4.45 -21.37
N GLN A 160 8.59 5.61 -21.64
CA GLN A 160 8.59 6.70 -20.66
C GLN A 160 7.16 7.17 -20.41
N CYS A 161 6.78 7.21 -19.13
CA CYS A 161 5.51 7.74 -18.69
C CYS A 161 5.58 9.26 -18.66
N GLN A 162 4.62 9.91 -19.33
CA GLN A 162 4.53 11.37 -19.36
C GLN A 162 3.91 11.90 -18.06
N ILE A 163 4.60 11.72 -16.95
CA ILE A 163 4.25 12.32 -15.66
C ILE A 163 4.99 13.64 -15.54
N THR A 164 4.24 14.73 -15.63
CA THR A 164 4.76 16.09 -15.43
C THR A 164 5.18 16.24 -13.98
N ARG A 165 6.49 16.40 -13.74
CA ARG A 165 6.97 16.94 -12.45
C ARG A 165 6.52 18.40 -12.37
N SER A 166 6.03 18.83 -11.21
CA SER A 166 5.91 20.26 -10.95
C SER A 166 7.31 20.86 -11.00
N SER A 167 7.50 21.87 -11.85
CA SER A 167 8.80 22.49 -12.15
C SER A 167 9.48 23.18 -10.96
N THR A 168 8.86 23.16 -9.78
CA THR A 168 9.32 23.88 -8.59
C THR A 168 10.07 23.00 -7.58
N ASN A 169 10.04 21.67 -7.71
CA ASN A 169 10.64 20.77 -6.73
C ASN A 169 11.78 19.94 -7.32
N THR A 170 12.96 20.02 -6.70
CA THR A 170 14.12 19.14 -6.93
C THR A 170 13.93 17.73 -6.38
N ASP A 171 12.69 17.29 -6.16
CA ASP A 171 12.38 16.10 -5.38
C ASP A 171 12.40 14.85 -6.24
N PHE A 172 13.36 13.95 -5.98
CA PHE A 172 13.45 12.66 -6.66
C PHE A 172 12.31 11.73 -6.25
N TRP A 173 11.76 10.99 -7.23
CA TRP A 173 10.80 9.91 -6.95
C TRP A 173 11.47 8.78 -6.19
N TYR A 174 10.74 8.14 -5.28
CA TYR A 174 11.29 7.10 -4.42
C TYR A 174 10.53 5.79 -4.46
N CYS A 175 9.22 5.83 -4.29
CA CYS A 175 8.38 4.64 -4.25
C CYS A 175 6.98 4.95 -4.75
N GLY A 176 6.24 3.90 -5.09
CA GLY A 176 4.89 4.05 -5.58
C GLY A 176 4.06 2.78 -5.44
N THR A 177 2.75 2.94 -5.51
CA THR A 177 1.79 1.84 -5.51
C THR A 177 0.60 2.21 -6.38
N CYS A 178 -0.08 1.21 -6.93
CA CYS A 178 -1.34 1.41 -7.62
C CYS A 178 -2.49 0.82 -6.82
N PHE A 179 -3.62 1.50 -6.85
CA PHE A 179 -4.89 0.96 -6.39
C PHE A 179 -5.96 1.35 -7.41
N GLU A 180 -6.62 0.34 -7.97
CA GLU A 180 -7.62 0.53 -9.02
C GLU A 180 -7.09 1.41 -10.17
N ASP A 181 -7.75 2.54 -10.44
CA ASP A 181 -7.41 3.49 -11.49
C ASP A 181 -6.45 4.59 -11.04
N THR A 182 -5.86 4.46 -9.84
CA THR A 182 -5.02 5.47 -9.23
C THR A 182 -3.59 4.98 -9.05
N LEU A 183 -2.63 5.85 -9.37
CA LEU A 183 -1.22 5.70 -9.03
C LEU A 183 -0.84 6.70 -7.93
N PHE A 184 -0.23 6.18 -6.86
CA PHE A 184 0.37 6.97 -5.79
C PHE A 184 1.89 6.93 -5.91
N LEU A 185 2.53 8.09 -5.79
CA LEU A 185 3.98 8.24 -5.85
C LEU A 185 4.47 9.09 -4.68
N SER A 186 5.62 8.74 -4.11
CA SER A 186 6.25 9.53 -3.06
C SER A 186 7.67 9.97 -3.41
N THR A 187 8.09 11.09 -2.84
CA THR A 187 9.43 11.67 -3.00
C THR A 187 10.40 11.16 -1.93
N TRP A 188 11.71 11.18 -2.22
CA TRP A 188 12.73 10.56 -1.36
C TRP A 188 13.05 11.37 -0.09
N ASN A 189 12.96 12.69 -0.17
CA ASN A 189 13.50 13.59 0.85
C ASN A 189 12.72 13.54 2.17
N PHE A 190 13.33 14.04 3.25
CA PHE A 190 12.54 14.49 4.41
C PHE A 190 11.51 15.51 3.97
N ALA A 191 10.39 15.57 4.68
CA ALA A 191 9.21 16.30 4.24
C ALA A 191 8.67 15.69 2.92
N SER A 192 8.64 14.35 2.82
CA SER A 192 8.20 13.64 1.61
C SER A 192 6.76 14.01 1.25
N SER A 193 6.52 14.27 -0.02
CA SER A 193 5.18 14.48 -0.59
C SER A 193 4.60 13.14 -1.07
N VAL A 194 3.27 13.10 -1.21
CA VAL A 194 2.57 12.03 -1.93
C VAL A 194 1.76 12.64 -3.07
N PHE A 195 1.97 12.15 -4.28
CA PHE A 195 1.23 12.56 -5.47
C PHE A 195 0.24 11.47 -5.84
N LYS A 196 -0.98 11.89 -6.19
CA LYS A 196 -2.08 11.01 -6.62
C LYS A 196 -2.38 11.30 -8.08
N TYR A 197 -2.26 10.30 -8.93
CA TYR A 197 -2.52 10.37 -10.37
C TYR A 197 -3.71 9.50 -10.75
N SER A 198 -4.60 10.02 -11.60
CA SER A 198 -5.57 9.20 -12.33
C SER A 198 -4.83 8.48 -13.44
N LEU A 199 -5.17 7.23 -13.71
CA LEU A 199 -4.64 6.45 -14.83
C LEU A 199 -5.56 6.51 -16.06
N LYS A 200 -6.83 6.88 -15.88
CA LYS A 200 -7.84 6.96 -16.95
C LYS A 200 -8.53 8.33 -16.98
N PRO A 201 -8.90 8.85 -18.17
CA PRO A 201 -8.59 8.31 -19.50
C PRO A 201 -7.12 8.53 -19.92
N SER A 202 -6.38 9.33 -19.15
CA SER A 202 -4.95 9.59 -19.35
C SER A 202 -4.30 9.81 -18.00
N ILE A 203 -2.97 9.63 -17.93
CA ILE A 203 -2.23 9.80 -16.68
C ILE A 203 -2.17 11.29 -16.32
N GLN A 204 -2.86 11.68 -15.25
CA GLN A 204 -2.97 13.08 -14.83
C GLN A 204 -2.88 13.21 -13.32
N CYS A 205 -2.13 14.21 -12.84
CA CYS A 205 -2.05 14.50 -11.41
C CYS A 205 -3.42 15.03 -10.94
N ILE A 206 -4.07 14.31 -10.02
CA ILE A 206 -5.33 14.71 -9.39
C ILE A 206 -5.02 15.56 -8.16
N ASN A 207 -4.04 15.15 -7.36
CA ASN A 207 -3.72 15.81 -6.11
C ASN A 207 -2.26 15.63 -5.71
N GLN A 208 -1.77 16.57 -4.90
CA GLN A 208 -0.44 16.55 -4.33
C GLN A 208 -0.54 16.87 -2.83
N TYR A 209 -0.30 15.86 -2.01
CA TYR A 209 -0.27 15.98 -0.56
C TYR A 209 1.15 16.35 -0.13
N GLN A 210 1.29 17.54 0.42
CA GLN A 210 2.52 18.03 1.03
C GLN A 210 2.51 17.83 2.54
N PRO A 211 3.67 17.86 3.21
CA PRO A 211 3.74 18.01 4.66
C PRO A 211 2.89 19.19 5.15
N PRO A 212 2.22 19.09 6.31
CA PRO A 212 2.21 17.96 7.24
C PRO A 212 1.19 16.84 6.89
N VAL A 213 0.50 16.94 5.75
CA VAL A 213 -0.54 15.97 5.37
C VAL A 213 0.10 14.63 5.04
N SER A 214 1.08 14.61 4.13
CA SER A 214 1.79 13.39 3.71
C SER A 214 2.66 12.76 4.79
N CYS A 215 3.49 13.55 5.46
CA CYS A 215 4.29 13.21 6.64
C CYS A 215 4.74 14.50 7.34
N LYS A 216 5.40 14.41 8.50
CA LYS A 216 6.02 15.60 9.14
C LYS A 216 7.26 16.07 8.38
N GLU A 217 7.67 17.31 8.62
CA GLU A 217 8.88 17.92 8.04
C GLU A 217 10.17 17.11 8.32
N ASN A 218 10.25 16.46 9.48
CA ASN A 218 11.39 15.64 9.88
C ASN A 218 11.20 14.15 9.58
N GLU A 219 10.18 13.80 8.79
CA GLU A 219 9.82 12.44 8.41
C GLU A 219 10.03 12.23 6.91
N SER A 220 10.27 10.98 6.53
CA SER A 220 10.42 10.58 5.14
C SER A 220 9.71 9.26 4.87
N ILE A 221 8.99 9.20 3.76
CA ILE A 221 8.24 8.02 3.34
C ILE A 221 9.20 7.06 2.63
N LYS A 222 9.28 5.82 3.13
CA LYS A 222 10.17 4.77 2.64
C LYS A 222 9.48 3.69 1.83
N SER A 223 8.16 3.55 1.93
CA SER A 223 7.40 2.59 1.14
C SER A 223 5.96 3.05 1.05
N LEU A 224 5.35 2.77 -0.08
CA LEU A 224 3.92 2.82 -0.28
C LEU A 224 3.43 1.42 -0.63
N ALA A 225 2.30 1.02 -0.06
CA ALA A 225 1.59 -0.18 -0.48
C ALA A 225 0.09 0.08 -0.32
N SER A 226 -0.73 -0.63 -1.08
CA SER A 226 -2.19 -0.47 -1.04
C SER A 226 -2.89 -1.81 -1.04
N ASN A 227 -4.08 -1.82 -0.44
CA ASN A 227 -5.03 -2.91 -0.54
C ASN A 227 -6.46 -2.35 -0.65
N HIS A 228 -7.49 -3.17 -0.55
CA HIS A 228 -8.87 -2.71 -0.70
C HIS A 228 -9.36 -1.74 0.38
N GLN A 229 -8.64 -1.58 1.48
CA GLN A 229 -9.06 -0.77 2.62
C GLN A 229 -8.24 0.50 2.81
N ALA A 230 -6.93 0.43 2.56
CA ALA A 230 -6.01 1.47 2.99
C ALA A 230 -4.81 1.65 2.08
N LEU A 231 -4.30 2.88 2.08
CA LEU A 231 -2.95 3.19 1.64
C LEU A 231 -2.02 3.11 2.85
N ALA A 232 -1.03 2.23 2.79
CA ALA A 232 -0.02 2.05 3.81
C ALA A 232 1.23 2.88 3.50
N LEU A 233 1.73 3.60 4.50
CA LEU A 233 2.95 4.40 4.43
C LEU A 233 3.95 3.86 5.47
N MET A 234 5.13 3.46 5.02
CA MET A 234 6.27 3.24 5.90
C MET A 234 7.02 4.56 6.06
N ILE A 235 7.15 5.06 7.29
CA ILE A 235 7.75 6.38 7.53
C ILE A 235 8.92 6.26 8.51
N VAL A 236 9.98 7.02 8.25
CA VAL A 236 11.16 7.13 9.11
C VAL A 236 11.45 8.60 9.41
N ASN A 237 11.66 8.93 10.68
CA ASN A 237 12.04 10.29 11.08
C ASN A 237 13.56 10.49 11.19
N THR A 238 13.98 11.73 11.41
CA THR A 238 15.40 12.09 11.60
C THR A 238 16.07 11.43 12.80
N GLN A 239 15.31 10.96 13.79
CA GLN A 239 15.81 10.15 14.91
C GLN A 239 15.79 8.65 14.61
N SER A 240 15.59 8.26 13.35
CA SER A 240 15.50 6.87 12.89
C SER A 240 14.39 6.05 13.56
N GLN A 241 13.35 6.70 14.07
CA GLN A 241 12.14 6.03 14.52
C GLN A 241 11.27 5.68 13.31
N ILE A 242 10.68 4.49 13.37
CA ILE A 242 9.86 3.95 12.28
C ILE A 242 8.43 3.82 12.77
N HIS A 243 7.50 4.28 11.95
CA HIS A 243 6.11 3.90 12.08
C HIS A 243 5.50 3.52 10.74
N PHE A 244 4.43 2.76 10.83
CA PHE A 244 3.60 2.32 9.74
C PHE A 244 2.22 2.96 9.89
N ASP A 245 1.84 3.75 8.90
CA ASP A 245 0.60 4.51 8.90
C ASP A 245 -0.37 3.89 7.89
N LEU A 246 -1.64 3.79 8.27
CA LEU A 246 -2.74 3.47 7.36
C LEU A 246 -3.59 4.72 7.14
N CYS A 247 -3.75 5.05 5.87
CA CYS A 247 -4.37 6.29 5.41
C CYS A 247 -5.53 6.02 4.46
N SER A 248 -6.48 6.96 4.43
CA SER A 248 -7.52 7.03 3.40
C SER A 248 -6.92 7.35 2.02
N PHE A 249 -7.38 6.68 0.96
CA PHE A 249 -6.99 6.95 -0.42
C PHE A 249 -7.39 8.34 -0.94
N THR A 250 -8.39 8.96 -0.32
CA THR A 250 -8.98 10.21 -0.81
C THR A 250 -8.38 11.42 -0.11
N THR A 251 -8.19 11.35 1.21
CA THR A 251 -7.73 12.50 2.01
C THR A 251 -6.30 12.35 2.49
N LEU A 252 -5.73 11.15 2.41
CA LEU A 252 -4.47 10.78 3.08
C LEU A 252 -4.54 10.94 4.61
N GLU A 253 -5.74 11.07 5.18
CA GLU A 253 -5.96 11.13 6.62
C GLU A 253 -5.60 9.78 7.25
N ARG A 254 -4.76 9.84 8.30
CA ARG A 254 -4.31 8.68 9.06
C ARG A 254 -5.40 8.25 10.01
N PHE A 255 -5.87 7.01 9.87
CA PHE A 255 -6.79 6.42 10.84
C PHE A 255 -6.08 5.42 11.77
N ARG A 256 -4.85 4.99 11.43
CA ARG A 256 -4.05 4.11 12.28
C ARG A 256 -2.56 4.38 12.11
N ILE A 257 -1.83 4.38 13.23
CA ILE A 257 -0.38 4.59 13.31
C ILE A 257 0.19 3.48 14.19
N ILE A 258 1.21 2.77 13.68
CA ILE A 258 1.82 1.63 14.36
C ILE A 258 3.32 1.90 14.51
N GLN A 259 3.79 2.01 15.75
CA GLN A 259 5.21 2.22 16.05
C GLN A 259 5.99 0.90 15.94
N LEU A 260 7.01 0.87 15.09
CA LEU A 260 7.83 -0.33 14.84
C LEU A 260 9.20 -0.27 15.52
N GLY A 261 9.51 0.84 16.20
CA GLY A 261 10.75 1.02 16.96
C GLY A 261 11.72 1.96 16.26
N SER A 262 13.01 1.65 16.34
CA SER A 262 14.09 2.47 15.81
C SER A 262 15.12 1.63 15.07
N ILE A 263 15.77 2.22 14.07
CA ILE A 263 16.85 1.58 13.30
C ILE A 263 18.16 2.37 13.41
N SER A 264 19.27 1.68 13.21
CA SER A 264 20.61 2.29 13.30
C SER A 264 21.01 3.04 12.03
N ASN A 265 20.47 2.67 10.86
CA ASN A 265 20.70 3.32 9.58
C ASN A 265 19.47 3.13 8.68
N CYS A 266 19.04 4.19 7.98
CA CYS A 266 17.86 4.17 7.12
C CYS A 266 18.12 3.43 5.79
N LEU A 267 18.33 2.11 5.86
CA LEU A 267 18.39 1.20 4.73
C LEU A 267 16.95 0.76 4.42
N ARG A 268 16.38 1.32 3.36
CA ARG A 268 15.19 0.87 2.61
C ARG A 268 14.27 -0.10 3.39
N ILE A 269 13.26 0.42 4.07
CA ILE A 269 12.19 -0.40 4.66
C ILE A 269 11.05 -0.48 3.67
N ARG A 270 10.57 -1.70 3.41
CA ARG A 270 9.49 -1.97 2.46
C ARG A 270 8.29 -2.56 3.15
N CYS A 271 7.11 -2.38 2.55
CA CYS A 271 5.91 -3.06 2.98
C CYS A 271 5.10 -3.55 1.78
N CYS A 272 4.33 -4.62 1.99
CA CYS A 272 3.36 -5.10 1.03
C CYS A 272 2.10 -5.56 1.77
N SER A 273 0.97 -5.58 1.07
CA SER A 273 -0.25 -6.19 1.60
C SER A 273 -0.17 -7.71 1.47
N LEU A 274 -0.59 -8.44 2.51
CA LEU A 274 -0.86 -9.88 2.45
C LEU A 274 -2.32 -10.17 2.12
N ASN A 275 -3.22 -9.33 2.62
CA ASN A 275 -4.66 -9.35 2.36
C ASN A 275 -5.27 -8.03 2.83
N SER A 276 -6.60 -7.98 2.89
CA SER A 276 -7.39 -6.82 3.32
C SER A 276 -6.94 -6.24 4.67
N ASN A 277 -6.51 -7.07 5.61
CA ASN A 277 -6.29 -6.67 7.02
C ASN A 277 -4.85 -6.92 7.50
N GLN A 278 -4.01 -7.54 6.67
CA GLN A 278 -2.66 -7.94 7.04
C GLN A 278 -1.62 -7.37 6.08
N TRP A 279 -0.50 -7.00 6.66
CA TRP A 279 0.62 -6.38 5.97
C TRP A 279 1.92 -7.08 6.38
N VAL A 280 2.88 -7.07 5.47
CA VAL A 280 4.26 -7.46 5.75
C VAL A 280 5.13 -6.22 5.67
N VAL A 281 6.05 -6.09 6.63
CA VAL A 281 7.10 -5.09 6.64
C VAL A 281 8.44 -5.79 6.59
N ILE A 282 9.24 -5.45 5.60
CA ILE A 282 10.60 -5.93 5.41
C ILE A 282 11.55 -4.91 6.01
N ASN A 283 12.28 -5.31 7.05
CA ASN A 283 13.30 -4.49 7.69
C ASN A 283 14.69 -5.11 7.47
N PRO A 284 15.46 -4.61 6.49
CA PRO A 284 16.78 -5.15 6.20
C PRO A 284 17.79 -4.98 7.35
N ASN A 285 17.58 -3.99 8.23
CA ASN A 285 18.57 -3.65 9.27
C ASN A 285 18.68 -4.71 10.36
N ASN A 286 17.56 -5.29 10.76
CA ASN A 286 17.52 -6.40 11.69
C ASN A 286 17.27 -7.74 10.98
N SER A 287 17.27 -7.75 9.64
CA SER A 287 16.94 -8.90 8.80
C SER A 287 15.62 -9.57 9.21
N ALA A 288 14.66 -8.77 9.66
CA ALA A 288 13.37 -9.25 10.14
C ALA A 288 12.26 -8.93 9.15
N ILE A 289 11.34 -9.87 9.06
CA ILE A 289 10.06 -9.74 8.38
C ILE A 289 9.01 -9.62 9.48
N LEU A 290 8.30 -8.50 9.52
CA LEU A 290 7.23 -8.27 10.47
C LEU A 290 5.89 -8.47 9.78
N GLN A 291 4.99 -9.19 10.43
CA GLN A 291 3.58 -9.24 10.04
C GLN A 291 2.80 -8.27 10.93
N ILE A 292 2.03 -7.40 10.30
CA ILE A 292 1.14 -6.45 10.96
C ILE A 292 -0.29 -6.89 10.68
N SER A 293 -1.06 -7.08 11.75
CA SER A 293 -2.49 -7.38 11.70
C SER A 293 -3.29 -6.33 12.48
N GLU A 294 -4.61 -6.47 12.55
CA GLU A 294 -5.47 -5.55 13.29
C GLU A 294 -5.11 -5.42 14.77
N ASN A 295 -4.73 -6.52 15.42
CA ASN A 295 -4.51 -6.52 16.87
C ASN A 295 -3.05 -6.71 17.28
N GLU A 296 -2.19 -7.15 16.35
CA GLU A 296 -0.84 -7.58 16.72
C GLU A 296 0.20 -7.25 15.65
N ILE A 297 1.39 -6.91 16.12
CA ILE A 297 2.64 -6.91 15.35
C ILE A 297 3.38 -8.19 15.76
N ARG A 298 3.80 -8.96 14.77
CA ARG A 298 4.49 -10.24 14.97
C ARG A 298 5.76 -10.26 14.12
N ILE A 299 6.80 -10.97 14.58
CA ILE A 299 7.93 -11.32 13.72
C ILE A 299 7.51 -12.58 12.97
N ALA A 300 7.47 -12.51 11.64
CA ALA A 300 7.16 -13.62 10.76
C ALA A 300 8.41 -14.47 10.47
N GLU A 301 9.57 -13.83 10.29
CA GLU A 301 10.85 -14.52 10.04
C GLU A 301 12.06 -13.62 10.38
N GLU A 302 13.16 -14.23 10.82
CA GLU A 302 14.49 -13.61 10.86
C GLU A 302 15.42 -14.33 9.86
N ILE A 303 15.77 -13.65 8.78
CA ILE A 303 16.62 -14.24 7.72
C ILE A 303 18.08 -13.99 8.08
N ARG A 304 18.76 -15.03 8.58
CA ARG A 304 20.14 -14.91 9.06
C ARG A 304 21.19 -14.97 7.96
N SER A 305 20.85 -15.56 6.81
CA SER A 305 21.79 -15.82 5.72
C SER A 305 21.97 -14.63 4.78
N SER A 306 20.97 -13.76 4.65
CA SER A 306 20.96 -12.64 3.71
C SER A 306 19.96 -11.57 4.14
N LYS A 307 20.19 -10.32 3.72
CA LYS A 307 19.29 -9.21 4.04
C LYS A 307 18.05 -9.28 3.13
N PRO A 308 16.83 -9.27 3.69
CA PRO A 308 15.64 -9.08 2.88
C PRO A 308 15.54 -7.62 2.45
N TRP A 309 15.27 -7.40 1.17
CA TRP A 309 15.21 -6.09 0.53
C TRP A 309 13.80 -5.63 0.22
N ASP A 310 12.96 -6.55 -0.21
CA ASP A 310 11.59 -6.27 -0.66
C ASP A 310 10.74 -7.54 -0.59
N ALA A 311 9.42 -7.40 -0.69
CA ALA A 311 8.52 -8.53 -0.77
C ALA A 311 7.24 -8.18 -1.54
N ILE A 312 6.65 -9.17 -2.18
CA ILE A 312 5.37 -9.02 -2.87
C ILE A 312 4.52 -10.28 -2.72
N LEU A 313 3.21 -10.07 -2.58
CA LEU A 313 2.22 -11.15 -2.60
C LEU A 313 1.93 -11.54 -4.05
N LEU A 314 1.95 -12.84 -4.32
CA LEU A 314 1.57 -13.44 -5.59
C LEU A 314 0.25 -14.19 -5.38
N ASN A 315 -0.76 -13.90 -6.20
CA ASN A 315 -2.06 -14.59 -6.26
C ASN A 315 -2.80 -14.84 -4.92
N ASN A 316 -2.49 -14.06 -3.88
CA ASN A 316 -3.00 -14.23 -2.51
C ASN A 316 -2.61 -15.53 -1.79
N ASP A 317 -1.75 -16.37 -2.38
CA ASP A 317 -1.39 -17.69 -1.84
C ASP A 317 0.12 -17.89 -1.66
N ALA A 318 0.94 -17.01 -2.24
CA ALA A 318 2.39 -17.07 -2.08
C ALA A 318 3.00 -15.71 -1.78
N LEU A 319 4.02 -15.71 -0.90
CA LEU A 319 4.84 -14.54 -0.63
C LEU A 319 6.20 -14.71 -1.32
N VAL A 320 6.54 -13.77 -2.18
CA VAL A 320 7.85 -13.68 -2.80
C VAL A 320 8.70 -12.72 -1.98
N ILE A 321 9.81 -13.19 -1.45
CA ILE A 321 10.76 -12.38 -0.70
C ILE A 321 12.01 -12.19 -1.55
N LEU A 322 12.33 -10.93 -1.79
CA LEU A 322 13.54 -10.51 -2.47
C LEU A 322 14.65 -10.33 -1.44
N LEU A 323 15.69 -11.15 -1.52
CA LEU A 323 16.92 -11.00 -0.76
C LEU A 323 17.99 -10.31 -1.61
N GLU A 324 19.15 -10.02 -1.02
CA GLU A 324 20.21 -9.29 -1.72
C GLU A 324 20.63 -9.97 -3.02
N LYS A 325 20.68 -11.30 -3.04
CA LYS A 325 21.12 -12.11 -4.19
C LYS A 325 20.15 -13.24 -4.55
N ASP A 326 19.09 -13.42 -3.78
CA ASP A 326 18.20 -14.56 -3.90
C ASP A 326 16.75 -14.12 -3.95
N ILE A 327 15.91 -14.94 -4.55
CA ILE A 327 14.45 -14.78 -4.53
C ILE A 327 13.87 -16.04 -3.90
N HIS A 328 13.14 -15.86 -2.81
CA HIS A 328 12.51 -16.95 -2.08
C HIS A 328 11.00 -16.91 -2.32
N LEU A 329 10.42 -18.06 -2.67
CA LEU A 329 8.97 -18.22 -2.80
C LEU A 329 8.44 -19.05 -1.63
N HIS A 330 7.53 -18.47 -0.84
CA HIS A 330 6.93 -19.08 0.34
C HIS A 330 5.44 -19.31 0.09
N SER A 331 4.94 -20.53 0.36
CA SER A 331 3.50 -20.80 0.36
C SER A 331 2.88 -20.17 1.61
N LEU A 332 1.71 -19.55 1.47
CA LEU A 332 0.88 -19.09 2.59
C LEU A 332 -0.29 -20.04 2.89
N LEU A 333 -0.42 -21.12 2.10
CA LEU A 333 -1.36 -22.22 2.30
C LEU A 333 -0.74 -23.39 3.05
#